data_AF-A0A533VMP4-F1
#
_entry.id   AF-A0A533VMP4-F1
#
_cell.length_a   1.000
_cell.length_b   1.000
_cell.length_c   1.000
_cell.angle_alpha   90.00
_cell.angle_beta   90.00
_cell.angle_gamma   90.00
#
_symmetry.space_group_name_H-M   'P 1'
#
loop_
_entity.id
_entity.type
_entity.pdbx_description
1 polymer ?
#
loop_
_entity_poly.entity_id
_entity_poly.type
_entity_poly.pdbx_seq_one_letter_code
_entity_poly.pdbx_strand_id
1 'polypeptide(L)' 'MDRPTVRKSRLSLAAVVMLFILGLFTVNFVDPLVGALIIILSVIMYLLLVWLTARFDRSIE' A
#
# COMPACT_ATOMS: atom_id res chain seq x y z
N MET A 1 6.64 -27.58 2.05
CA MET A 1 6.45 -26.78 0.81
C MET A 1 5.63 -25.55 1.17
N ASP A 2 6.31 -24.55 1.74
CA ASP A 2 5.69 -23.32 2.21
C ASP A 2 5.60 -22.30 1.06
N ARG A 3 4.38 -22.08 0.55
CA ARG A 3 4.06 -20.94 -0.32
C ARG A 3 3.17 -19.87 0.35
N PRO A 4 3.44 -19.39 1.59
CA PRO A 4 2.69 -18.29 2.19
C PRO A 4 3.04 -16.90 1.60
N THR A 5 4.13 -16.76 0.85
CA THR A 5 4.62 -15.47 0.33
C THR A 5 3.68 -14.83 -0.69
N VAL A 6 3.08 -15.61 -1.61
CA VAL A 6 2.21 -15.05 -2.67
C VAL A 6 0.90 -14.49 -2.11
N ARG A 7 0.33 -15.14 -1.07
CA ARG A 7 -0.96 -14.73 -0.48
C ARG A 7 -0.84 -13.45 0.37
N LYS A 8 0.29 -13.26 1.07
CA LYS A 8 0.57 -12.07 1.88
C LYS A 8 0.72 -10.80 1.05
N SER A 9 1.43 -10.88 -0.08
CA SER A 9 1.64 -9.74 -0.98
C SER A 9 0.33 -9.19 -1.59
N ARG A 10 -0.60 -10.10 -1.96
CA ARG A 10 -1.93 -9.71 -2.48
C ARG A 10 -2.79 -8.98 -1.43
N LEU A 11 -2.70 -9.39 -0.17
CA LEU A 11 -3.44 -8.79 0.93
C LEU A 11 -2.88 -7.40 1.29
N SER A 12 -1.56 -7.23 1.24
CA SER A 12 -0.90 -5.93 1.40
C SER A 12 -1.23 -4.94 0.28
N LEU A 13 -1.25 -5.38 -0.98
CA LEU A 13 -1.64 -4.54 -2.12
C LEU A 13 -3.13 -4.12 -2.02
N ALA A 14 -4.02 -5.06 -1.69
CA ALA A 14 -5.44 -4.78 -1.52
C ALA A 14 -5.69 -3.76 -0.39
N ALA A 15 -4.93 -3.85 0.71
CA ALA A 15 -5.01 -2.89 1.81
C ALA A 15 -4.58 -1.47 1.39
N VAL A 16 -3.51 -1.33 0.60
CA VAL A 16 -3.08 -0.03 0.04
C VAL A 16 -4.18 0.59 -0.82
N VAL A 17 -4.79 -0.21 -1.70
CA VAL A 17 -5.87 0.26 -2.59
C VAL A 17 -7.10 0.69 -1.78
N MET A 18 -7.49 -0.07 -0.75
CA MET A 18 -8.58 0.33 0.15
C MET A 18 -8.28 1.64 0.87
N LEU A 19 -7.05 1.82 1.38
CA LEU A 19 -6.61 3.06 2.00
C LEU A 19 -6.67 4.25 1.05
N PHE A 20 -6.32 4.04 -0.23
CA PHE A 20 -6.40 5.07 -1.25
C PHE A 20 -7.85 5.49 -1.54
N ILE A 21 -8.76 4.52 -1.68
CA ILE A 21 -10.20 4.79 -1.88
C ILE A 21 -10.78 5.52 -0.67
N LEU A 22 -10.40 5.11 0.55
CA LEU A 22 -10.80 5.79 1.78
C LEU A 22 -10.29 7.24 1.82
N GLY A 23 -9.05 7.46 1.38
CA GLY A 23 -8.48 8.80 1.23
C GLY A 23 -9.31 9.66 0.28
N LEU A 24 -9.64 9.16 -0.90
CA LEU A 24 -10.49 9.86 -1.87
C LEU A 24 -11.88 10.18 -1.29
N PHE A 25 -12.50 9.25 -0.59
CA PHE A 25 -13.77 9.51 0.07
C PHE A 25 -13.65 10.61 1.12
N THR A 26 -12.63 10.54 1.97
CA THR A 26 -12.38 11.55 3.01
C THR A 26 -12.15 12.93 2.41
N VAL A 27 -11.40 13.05 1.30
CA VAL A 27 -11.19 14.32 0.60
C VAL A 27 -12.49 14.94 0.12
N ASN A 28 -13.39 14.13 -0.44
CA ASN A 28 -14.61 14.61 -1.08
C ASN A 28 -15.76 14.88 -0.09
N PHE A 29 -15.82 14.14 1.02
CA PHE A 29 -17.02 14.11 1.88
C PHE A 29 -16.77 14.51 3.34
N VAL A 30 -15.53 14.57 3.82
CA VAL A 30 -15.23 14.79 5.25
C VAL A 30 -14.35 16.00 5.44
N ASP A 31 -13.08 15.91 5.05
CA ASP A 31 -12.09 16.97 5.18
C ASP A 31 -10.99 16.80 4.12
N PRO A 32 -10.77 17.81 3.27
CA PRO A 32 -9.82 17.72 2.15
C PRO A 32 -8.37 17.59 2.63
N LEU A 33 -8.01 18.19 3.78
CA LEU A 33 -6.65 18.18 4.30
C LEU A 33 -6.33 16.81 4.93
N VAL A 34 -7.25 16.26 5.72
CA VAL A 34 -7.11 14.90 6.28
C VAL A 34 -7.08 13.86 5.17
N GLY A 35 -7.97 13.98 4.18
CA GLY A 35 -8.01 13.05 3.05
C GLY A 35 -6.73 13.08 2.22
N ALA A 36 -6.15 14.27 1.99
CA ALA A 36 -4.87 14.40 1.29
C ALA A 36 -3.73 13.71 2.05
N LEU A 37 -3.69 13.83 3.39
CA LEU A 37 -2.71 13.13 4.23
C LEU A 37 -2.83 11.61 4.12
N ILE A 38 -4.05 11.06 4.11
CA ILE A 38 -4.30 9.62 3.94
C ILE A 38 -3.81 9.14 2.57
N ILE A 39 -4.06 9.91 1.51
CA ILE A 39 -3.59 9.60 0.15
C ILE A 39 -2.06 9.58 0.11
N ILE A 40 -1.40 10.60 0.65
CA ILE A 40 0.06 10.69 0.71
C ILE A 40 0.64 9.47 1.46
N LEU A 41 0.05 9.13 2.61
CA LEU A 41 0.47 7.97 3.41
C LEU A 41 0.35 6.66 2.62
N SER A 42 -0.76 6.47 1.88
CA SER A 42 -0.97 5.29 1.04
C SER A 42 0.11 5.16 -0.05
N VAL A 43 0.48 6.25 -0.70
CA VAL A 43 1.55 6.27 -1.72
C VAL A 43 2.91 5.91 -1.10
N ILE A 44 3.25 6.47 0.06
CA ILE A 44 4.50 6.12 0.77
C ILE A 44 4.53 4.62 1.09
N MET A 45 3.42 4.08 1.59
CA MET A 45 3.31 2.67 1.94
C MET A 45 3.48 1.77 0.70
N TYR A 46 2.91 2.16 -0.44
CA TYR A 46 3.11 1.47 -1.71
C TYR A 46 4.59 1.47 -2.15
N LEU A 47 5.25 2.63 -2.11
CA LEU A 47 6.67 2.73 -2.48
C LEU A 47 7.56 1.86 -1.58
N LEU A 48 7.28 1.82 -0.28
CA LEU A 48 8.00 0.94 0.66
C LEU A 48 7.79 -0.54 0.32
N LEU A 49 6.55 -0.94 0.01
CA LEU A 49 6.26 -2.33 -0.40
C LEU A 49 6.99 -2.70 -1.69
N VAL A 50 7.00 -1.82 -2.70
CA VAL A 50 7.72 -2.04 -3.95
C VAL A 50 9.22 -2.13 -3.70
N TRP A 51 9.78 -1.20 -2.92
CA TRP A 51 11.20 -1.19 -2.58
C TRP A 51 11.64 -2.45 -1.82
N LEU A 52 10.86 -2.87 -0.82
CA LEU A 52 11.11 -4.10 -0.09
C LEU A 52 11.04 -5.31 -1.02
N THR A 53 10.02 -5.38 -1.89
CA THR A 53 9.87 -6.47 -2.86
C THR A 53 11.08 -6.55 -3.79
N ALA A 54 11.52 -5.42 -4.35
CA ALA A 54 12.69 -5.35 -5.22
C ALA A 54 14.00 -5.69 -4.48
N ARG A 55 14.13 -5.34 -3.20
CA ARG A 55 15.31 -5.67 -2.39
C ARG A 55 15.38 -7.16 -2.06
N PHE A 56 14.26 -7.80 -1.75
CA PHE A 56 14.23 -9.24 -1.50
C PHE A 56 14.50 -10.06 -2.76
N ASP A 57 14.09 -9.57 -3.94
CA ASP A 57 14.38 -10.24 -5.22
C ASP A 57 15.90 -10.32 -5.49
N ARG A 58 16.63 -9.23 -5.25
CA ARG A 58 18.10 -9.19 -5.35
C ARG A 58 18.86 -9.94 -4.26
N SER A 59 18.21 -10.35 -3.18
CA SER A 59 18.84 -11.04 -2.05
C SER A 59 18.91 -12.57 -2.24
N ILE A 60 18.24 -13.10 -3.27
CA ILE A 60 18.13 -14.54 -3.54
C ILE A 60 19.05 -14.94 -4.71
N GLU A 61 19.59 -13.97 -5.45
CA GLU A 61 20.70 -14.13 -6.42
C GLU A 61 22.06 -14.00 -5.71
#